data_AF-A0A840IND8-F1
#
_entry.id   AF-A0A840IND8-F1
#
_cell.length_a   1.000
_cell.length_b   1.000
_cell.length_c   1.000
_cell.angle_alpha   90.00
_cell.angle_beta   90.00
_cell.angle_gamma   90.00
#
_symmetry.space_group_name_H-M   'P 1'
#
loop_
_entity.id
_entity.type
_entity.pdbx_description
1 polymer ?
#
loop_
_entity_poly.entity_id
_entity_poly.type
_entity_poly.pdbx_seq_one_letter_code
_entity_poly.pdbx_strand_id
1 'polypeptide(L)'
;MTAGEPNRRAVLRAGGVAAAGAAMSILPGVAFAAPAAGTATQTRTVTGTFRPDVPDWYYVPVDVPPGARQIDVAYSYDKPSVPAGVRGNACDIGMFGPEGHELGTRRGFRGWSGGFRDRFSISAAEATPGYLAGPVTPGRWHVVLGPYTVAPQGMDYRVDITLTFGHDDREPFRPNPAPDRAPARERGRAWYRGDCHLHTVYSDGKRTPEELVADSRAAGLDFIVSTDHNTSSSQLIWGDHATEDLLILNGEEVTTRSGHWPAIGLPAGTWVDWRYRAADAREFRRFADQVHRAGGLVTAAHPFANCFGCTYEFGYEIADVVEVWNGPWTADDEASVTHWDGLLRGGRWIPAIGDSDAHNPEQRVGLPHTVVLADRLARAELLAGIKAGHSWLAESEAVRLDFSVSGDGRTAGIGERLTVGTGTPVTVRASVEGVPGTTVTLLDQLGPEHTATVPESGSATVRWTTYPRYSRWVRAEVRRPAGGPDTTTPNAMVALSNPIFLGT
;
A
#
# COMPACT_ATOMS: atom_id res chain seq x y z
N MET A 1 71.01 -48.43 -15.10
CA MET A 1 69.66 -48.72 -14.57
C MET A 1 68.68 -48.00 -15.49
N THR A 2 68.28 -48.68 -16.58
CA THR A 2 66.87 -49.07 -16.90
C THR A 2 65.98 -47.85 -17.18
N ALA A 3 65.79 -47.42 -18.44
CA ALA A 3 64.78 -47.88 -19.44
C ALA A 3 63.34 -47.52 -19.00
N GLY A 4 62.42 -46.91 -19.78
CA GLY A 4 62.33 -46.46 -21.17
C GLY A 4 60.97 -45.71 -21.38
N GLU A 5 60.77 -45.08 -22.54
CA GLU A 5 59.51 -44.49 -23.07
C GLU A 5 58.42 -45.58 -23.38
N PRO A 6 57.21 -45.35 -23.98
CA PRO A 6 56.31 -44.18 -24.20
C PRO A 6 54.76 -44.48 -24.04
N ASN A 7 53.89 -43.48 -24.27
CA ASN A 7 52.58 -43.46 -25.01
C ASN A 7 51.65 -44.72 -25.10
N ARG A 8 50.36 -44.62 -24.70
CA ARG A 8 49.12 -44.86 -25.53
C ARG A 8 47.83 -45.16 -24.72
N ARG A 9 46.74 -44.58 -25.24
CA ARG A 9 45.29 -44.94 -25.19
C ARG A 9 44.81 -46.25 -24.50
N ALA A 10 43.73 -46.06 -23.72
CA ALA A 10 42.43 -46.77 -23.73
C ALA A 10 42.09 -47.88 -22.69
N VAL A 11 40.80 -47.82 -22.30
CA VAL A 11 39.86 -48.85 -21.82
C VAL A 11 39.59 -48.94 -20.30
N LEU A 12 38.41 -48.40 -19.95
CA LEU A 12 37.38 -48.89 -19.00
C LEU A 12 37.80 -49.99 -18.01
N ARG A 13 37.64 -49.70 -16.71
CA ARG A 13 36.94 -50.59 -15.77
C ARG A 13 36.42 -49.83 -14.55
N ALA A 14 35.21 -50.23 -14.16
CA ALA A 14 34.38 -49.68 -13.11
C ALA A 14 35.11 -49.52 -11.76
N GLY A 15 34.79 -48.44 -11.07
CA GLY A 15 35.17 -48.19 -9.68
C GLY A 15 34.46 -46.95 -9.20
N GLY A 16 33.27 -47.12 -8.64
CA GLY A 16 32.48 -46.05 -8.09
C GLY A 16 33.21 -45.35 -6.94
N VAL A 17 33.21 -44.02 -6.98
CA VAL A 17 33.38 -43.19 -5.80
C VAL A 17 32.28 -42.14 -5.88
N ALA A 18 31.29 -42.31 -5.01
CA ALA A 18 30.25 -41.34 -4.75
C ALA A 18 30.90 -40.09 -4.15
N ALA A 19 31.08 -39.06 -4.96
CA ALA A 19 31.26 -37.70 -4.47
C ALA A 19 29.87 -37.09 -4.30
N ALA A 20 29.43 -36.98 -3.05
CA ALA A 20 28.26 -36.21 -2.66
C ALA A 20 28.49 -34.74 -3.06
N GLY A 21 27.82 -34.31 -4.12
CA GLY A 21 27.91 -32.96 -4.65
C GLY A 21 26.54 -32.52 -5.15
N ALA A 22 25.98 -31.52 -4.46
CA ALA A 22 24.84 -30.69 -4.82
C ALA A 22 23.85 -31.28 -5.84
N ALA A 23 22.70 -31.76 -5.35
CA ALA A 23 21.52 -31.87 -6.19
C ALA A 23 21.17 -30.46 -6.70
N MET A 24 21.63 -30.13 -7.91
CA MET A 24 20.99 -29.09 -8.70
C MET A 24 19.58 -29.60 -9.00
N SER A 25 18.62 -29.17 -8.20
CA SER A 25 17.21 -29.29 -8.51
C SER A 25 16.99 -28.60 -9.85
N ILE A 26 17.00 -29.36 -10.95
CA ILE A 26 16.52 -28.90 -12.24
C ILE A 26 15.08 -28.46 -11.98
N LEU A 27 14.86 -27.15 -11.92
CA LEU A 27 13.53 -26.59 -11.74
C LEU A 27 12.62 -27.18 -12.81
N PRO A 28 11.42 -27.70 -12.48
CA PRO A 28 10.48 -28.18 -13.47
C PRO A 28 9.98 -26.99 -14.30
N GLY A 29 10.73 -26.63 -15.33
CA GLY A 29 10.33 -25.64 -16.31
C GLY A 29 9.34 -26.20 -17.31
N VAL A 30 8.44 -25.36 -17.80
CA VAL A 30 7.45 -25.71 -18.81
C VAL A 30 7.89 -25.16 -20.15
N ALA A 31 8.05 -26.04 -21.13
CA ALA A 31 8.21 -25.63 -22.52
C ALA A 31 6.95 -25.94 -23.33
N PHE A 32 6.47 -24.95 -24.08
CA PHE A 32 5.41 -25.13 -25.07
C PHE A 32 6.02 -25.31 -26.46
N ALA A 33 5.46 -26.24 -27.23
CA ALA A 33 5.84 -26.39 -28.63
C ALA A 33 5.09 -25.35 -29.47
N ALA A 34 5.71 -24.87 -30.56
CA ALA A 34 4.99 -24.09 -31.56
C ALA A 34 3.72 -24.85 -32.01
N PRO A 35 2.59 -24.16 -32.20
CA PRO A 35 1.33 -24.84 -32.50
C PRO A 35 1.40 -25.58 -33.84
N ALA A 36 0.98 -26.85 -33.85
CA ALA A 36 0.68 -27.54 -35.09
C ALA A 36 -0.53 -26.88 -35.78
N ALA A 37 -0.60 -26.93 -37.11
CA ALA A 37 -1.72 -26.38 -37.86
C ALA A 37 -3.07 -26.84 -37.29
N GLY A 38 -3.94 -25.90 -36.90
CA GLY A 38 -5.25 -26.17 -36.30
C GLY A 38 -5.29 -26.28 -34.77
N THR A 39 -4.16 -26.16 -34.06
CA THR A 39 -4.15 -26.12 -32.58
C THR A 39 -4.44 -24.71 -32.08
N ALA A 40 -5.64 -24.47 -31.55
CA ALA A 40 -6.02 -23.16 -31.00
C ALA A 40 -5.45 -22.91 -29.60
N THR A 41 -5.31 -23.95 -28.78
CA THR A 41 -4.92 -23.83 -27.37
C THR A 41 -4.03 -25.00 -26.94
N GLN A 42 -3.05 -24.73 -26.07
CA GLN A 42 -2.25 -25.76 -25.40
C GLN A 42 -2.22 -25.51 -23.90
N THR A 43 -2.39 -26.57 -23.10
CA THR A 43 -2.26 -26.51 -21.63
C THR A 43 -1.10 -27.37 -21.16
N ARG A 44 -0.40 -26.89 -20.13
CA ARG A 44 0.66 -27.61 -19.41
C ARG A 44 0.45 -27.42 -17.91
N THR A 45 0.67 -28.50 -17.17
CA THR A 45 0.53 -28.51 -15.71
C THR A 45 1.90 -28.68 -15.06
N VAL A 46 2.17 -27.88 -14.03
CA VAL A 46 3.29 -28.05 -13.10
C VAL A 46 2.73 -28.42 -11.74
N THR A 47 3.36 -29.39 -11.09
CA THR A 47 3.06 -29.75 -9.70
C THR A 47 4.35 -29.80 -8.91
N GLY A 48 4.27 -29.48 -7.62
CA GLY A 48 5.39 -29.62 -6.71
C GLY A 48 4.96 -29.54 -5.26
N THR A 49 5.94 -29.62 -4.36
CA THR A 49 5.72 -29.50 -2.92
C THR A 49 6.71 -28.48 -2.36
N PHE A 50 6.21 -27.48 -1.65
CA PHE A 50 7.03 -26.58 -0.84
C PHE A 50 7.20 -27.14 0.57
N ARG A 51 8.43 -27.06 1.07
CA ARG A 51 8.74 -27.28 2.47
C ARG A 51 8.68 -25.95 3.23
N PRO A 52 8.56 -25.96 4.58
CA PRO A 52 8.51 -24.72 5.36
C PRO A 52 9.72 -23.78 5.20
N ASP A 53 10.86 -24.28 4.71
CA ASP A 53 12.07 -23.52 4.43
C ASP A 53 12.14 -22.96 2.99
N VAL A 54 11.04 -23.03 2.23
CA VAL A 54 10.96 -22.44 0.88
C VAL A 54 11.27 -20.94 0.94
N PRO A 55 12.04 -20.40 -0.04
CA PRO A 55 12.19 -18.95 -0.18
C PRO A 55 10.85 -18.24 -0.36
N ASP A 56 10.84 -16.93 -0.12
CA ASP A 56 9.61 -16.16 -0.21
C ASP A 56 8.95 -16.21 -1.60
N TRP A 57 9.76 -16.23 -2.65
CA TRP A 57 9.30 -16.21 -4.03
C TRP A 57 9.91 -17.36 -4.82
N TYR A 58 9.06 -18.11 -5.53
CA TYR A 58 9.44 -19.21 -6.38
C TYR A 58 8.96 -18.95 -7.82
N TYR A 59 9.84 -19.14 -8.80
CA TYR A 59 9.57 -18.80 -10.20
C TYR A 59 9.48 -20.06 -11.04
N VAL A 60 8.30 -20.32 -11.61
CA VAL A 60 8.07 -21.41 -12.56
C VAL A 60 8.34 -20.86 -13.97
N PRO A 61 9.43 -21.28 -14.65
CA PRO A 61 9.74 -20.76 -15.97
C PRO A 61 8.81 -21.37 -17.02
N VAL A 62 8.36 -20.52 -17.95
CA VAL A 62 7.44 -20.83 -19.03
C VAL A 62 8.04 -20.37 -20.36
N ASP A 63 8.51 -21.30 -21.18
CA ASP A 63 9.02 -20.98 -22.51
C ASP A 63 7.82 -20.84 -23.48
N VAL A 64 7.48 -19.59 -23.81
CA VAL A 64 6.37 -19.18 -24.67
C VAL A 64 6.85 -19.07 -26.14
N PRO A 65 6.27 -19.85 -27.08
CA PRO A 65 6.66 -19.81 -28.48
C PRO A 65 5.99 -18.66 -29.25
N PRO A 66 6.44 -18.36 -30.48
CA PRO A 66 5.75 -17.46 -31.41
C PRO A 66 4.28 -17.81 -31.64
N GLY A 67 3.46 -16.77 -31.78
CA GLY A 67 2.04 -16.89 -32.15
C GLY A 67 1.07 -17.07 -30.99
N ALA A 68 1.54 -17.08 -29.74
CA ALA A 68 0.66 -16.98 -28.57
C ALA A 68 0.04 -15.57 -28.52
N ARG A 69 -1.29 -15.50 -28.35
CA ARG A 69 -2.04 -14.24 -28.20
C ARG A 69 -2.53 -14.00 -26.77
N GLN A 70 -2.66 -15.07 -25.99
CA GLN A 70 -3.15 -15.02 -24.61
C GLN A 70 -2.47 -16.11 -23.79
N ILE A 71 -2.21 -15.78 -22.52
CA ILE A 71 -1.76 -16.70 -21.48
C ILE A 71 -2.75 -16.68 -20.33
N ASP A 72 -3.29 -17.84 -20.00
CA ASP A 72 -4.18 -18.07 -18.86
C ASP A 72 -3.45 -18.95 -17.85
N VAL A 73 -3.50 -18.57 -16.57
CA VAL A 73 -2.88 -19.34 -15.49
C VAL A 73 -3.89 -19.55 -14.39
N ALA A 74 -4.03 -20.78 -13.93
CA ALA A 74 -4.76 -21.12 -12.72
C ALA A 74 -3.83 -21.90 -11.78
N TYR A 75 -3.98 -21.72 -10.47
CA TYR A 75 -3.25 -22.52 -9.49
C TYR A 75 -4.17 -23.04 -8.39
N SER A 76 -3.70 -24.06 -7.70
CA SER A 76 -4.31 -24.57 -6.49
C SER A 76 -3.23 -25.13 -5.57
N TYR A 77 -3.51 -25.15 -4.28
CA TYR A 77 -2.64 -25.79 -3.30
C TYR A 77 -3.49 -26.40 -2.17
N ASP A 78 -2.93 -27.36 -1.46
CA ASP A 78 -3.62 -28.05 -0.37
C ASP A 78 -3.79 -27.13 0.86
N LYS A 79 -4.95 -27.26 1.53
CA LYS A 79 -5.29 -26.48 2.73
C LYS A 79 -5.58 -27.44 3.89
N PRO A 80 -4.57 -28.15 4.40
CA PRO A 80 -4.76 -29.15 5.44
C PRO A 80 -5.16 -28.50 6.76
N SER A 81 -5.94 -29.22 7.57
CA SER A 81 -6.20 -28.82 8.95
C SER A 81 -4.90 -28.79 9.75
N VAL A 82 -4.68 -27.73 10.51
CA VAL A 82 -3.49 -27.55 11.37
C VAL A 82 -3.90 -27.34 12.82
N PRO A 83 -3.05 -27.71 13.81
CA PRO A 83 -3.32 -27.43 15.22
C PRO A 83 -3.49 -25.93 15.51
N ALA A 84 -4.17 -25.61 16.60
CA ALA A 84 -4.30 -24.23 17.07
C ALA A 84 -2.92 -23.58 17.26
N GLY A 85 -2.75 -22.35 16.77
CA GLY A 85 -1.49 -21.60 16.80
C GLY A 85 -0.53 -21.92 15.65
N VAL A 86 -0.80 -22.94 14.83
CA VAL A 86 -0.03 -23.24 13.62
C VAL A 86 -0.70 -22.58 12.41
N ARG A 87 0.08 -21.92 11.55
CA ARG A 87 -0.44 -21.34 10.31
C ARG A 87 -0.68 -22.43 9.27
N GLY A 88 -1.79 -22.34 8.55
CA GLY A 88 -2.07 -23.18 7.39
C GLY A 88 -1.29 -22.74 6.16
N ASN A 89 -1.59 -23.37 5.03
CA ASN A 89 -1.01 -23.01 3.74
C ASN A 89 -1.68 -21.75 3.16
N ALA A 90 -0.87 -20.79 2.74
CA ALA A 90 -1.26 -19.64 1.92
C ALA A 90 -0.16 -19.40 0.89
N CYS A 91 -0.53 -19.22 -0.37
CA CYS A 91 0.40 -19.02 -1.46
C CYS A 91 -0.17 -17.96 -2.38
N ASP A 92 0.65 -17.01 -2.81
CA ASP A 92 0.27 -15.97 -3.74
C ASP A 92 0.64 -16.33 -5.18
N ILE A 93 0.06 -15.63 -6.16
CA ILE A 93 0.39 -15.82 -7.57
C ILE A 93 0.56 -14.50 -8.33
N GLY A 94 1.48 -14.49 -9.28
CA GLY A 94 1.66 -13.40 -10.25
C GLY A 94 2.42 -13.85 -11.50
N MET A 95 2.83 -12.89 -12.33
CA MET A 95 3.53 -13.17 -13.58
C MET A 95 4.63 -12.14 -13.90
N PHE A 96 5.75 -12.64 -14.41
CA PHE A 96 6.76 -11.85 -15.10
C PHE A 96 6.91 -12.28 -16.56
N GLY A 97 7.12 -11.31 -17.44
CA GLY A 97 7.41 -11.47 -18.86
C GLY A 97 8.89 -11.82 -19.13
N PRO A 98 9.26 -11.93 -20.41
CA PRO A 98 10.59 -12.35 -20.84
C PRO A 98 11.69 -11.31 -20.58
N GLU A 99 11.32 -10.09 -20.19
CA GLU A 99 12.25 -9.01 -19.85
C GLU A 99 12.97 -9.22 -18.50
N GLY A 100 12.54 -10.22 -17.71
CA GLY A 100 13.22 -10.64 -16.48
C GLY A 100 12.38 -10.45 -15.22
N HIS A 101 12.79 -11.12 -14.15
CA HIS A 101 12.09 -11.10 -12.86
C HIS A 101 13.01 -10.69 -11.70
N GLU A 102 14.16 -10.10 -11.99
CA GLU A 102 15.08 -9.61 -10.97
C GLU A 102 14.45 -8.45 -10.17
N LEU A 103 14.95 -8.22 -8.96
CA LEU A 103 14.40 -7.22 -8.05
C LEU A 103 14.51 -5.79 -8.64
N GLY A 104 13.36 -5.16 -8.86
CA GLY A 104 13.21 -3.86 -9.50
C GLY A 104 13.13 -3.90 -11.03
N THR A 105 13.10 -5.08 -11.67
CA THR A 105 12.94 -5.22 -13.14
C THR A 105 11.49 -4.94 -13.54
N ARG A 106 11.13 -3.66 -13.55
CA ARG A 106 9.77 -3.18 -13.85
C ARG A 106 9.23 -3.61 -15.21
N ARG A 107 10.09 -3.70 -16.24
CA ARG A 107 9.65 -4.07 -17.59
C ARG A 107 9.14 -5.50 -17.69
N GLY A 108 9.63 -6.38 -16.82
CA GLY A 108 9.18 -7.76 -16.77
C GLY A 108 7.94 -7.95 -15.91
N PHE A 109 7.53 -7.02 -15.06
CA PHE A 109 6.32 -7.19 -14.26
C PHE A 109 5.07 -7.25 -15.16
N ARG A 110 4.22 -8.27 -14.97
CA ARG A 110 2.97 -8.44 -15.74
C ARG A 110 1.71 -8.50 -14.88
N GLY A 111 1.85 -8.62 -13.56
CA GLY A 111 0.73 -8.55 -12.64
C GLY A 111 0.90 -9.39 -11.39
N TRP A 112 0.02 -9.12 -10.43
CA TRP A 112 0.00 -9.74 -9.11
C TRP A 112 -1.44 -9.95 -8.65
N SER A 113 -1.74 -11.15 -8.14
CA SER A 113 -3.03 -11.50 -7.54
C SER A 113 -2.98 -11.63 -6.02
N GLY A 114 -1.80 -11.57 -5.40
CA GLY A 114 -1.64 -12.08 -4.03
C GLY A 114 -2.27 -13.47 -3.90
N GLY A 115 -2.91 -13.74 -2.75
CA GLY A 115 -3.69 -14.95 -2.48
C GLY A 115 -5.20 -14.79 -2.69
N PHE A 116 -5.65 -13.65 -3.23
CA PHE A 116 -7.08 -13.31 -3.30
C PHE A 116 -7.78 -13.81 -4.58
N ARG A 117 -7.01 -14.29 -5.58
CA ARG A 117 -7.50 -14.88 -6.83
C ARG A 117 -6.75 -16.18 -7.13
N ASP A 118 -7.45 -17.14 -7.71
CA ASP A 118 -6.90 -18.45 -8.08
C ASP A 118 -6.52 -18.60 -9.55
N ARG A 119 -6.76 -17.56 -10.35
CA ARG A 119 -6.48 -17.53 -11.78
C ARG A 119 -6.35 -16.11 -12.32
N PHE A 120 -5.69 -15.99 -13.47
CA PHE A 120 -5.62 -14.76 -14.25
C PHE A 120 -5.43 -15.05 -15.74
N SER A 121 -5.69 -14.03 -16.55
CA SER A 121 -5.47 -14.02 -18.00
C SER A 121 -4.77 -12.74 -18.43
N ILE A 122 -3.90 -12.84 -19.44
CA ILE A 122 -3.18 -11.72 -20.06
C ILE A 122 -3.22 -11.87 -21.57
N SER A 123 -3.67 -10.82 -22.25
CA SER A 123 -3.64 -10.67 -23.71
C SER A 123 -3.29 -9.23 -24.09
N ALA A 124 -3.13 -8.96 -25.39
CA ALA A 124 -2.92 -7.61 -25.88
C ALA A 124 -4.12 -6.68 -25.63
N ALA A 125 -5.34 -7.23 -25.68
CA ALA A 125 -6.58 -6.47 -25.60
C ALA A 125 -7.05 -6.25 -24.16
N GLU A 126 -6.85 -7.22 -23.28
CA GLU A 126 -7.32 -7.19 -21.90
C GLU A 126 -6.45 -8.05 -20.98
N ALA A 127 -6.57 -7.81 -19.68
CA ALA A 127 -6.01 -8.66 -18.64
C ALA A 127 -6.96 -8.70 -17.43
N THR A 128 -6.83 -9.73 -16.61
CA THR A 128 -7.50 -9.79 -15.31
C THR A 128 -7.09 -8.57 -14.46
N PRO A 129 -8.01 -7.89 -13.74
CA PRO A 129 -7.66 -6.85 -12.78
C PRO A 129 -6.52 -7.30 -11.85
N GLY A 130 -5.51 -6.42 -11.67
CA GLY A 130 -4.23 -6.74 -11.04
C GLY A 130 -3.09 -7.06 -12.02
N TYR A 131 -3.42 -7.28 -13.31
CA TYR A 131 -2.48 -7.60 -14.38
C TYR A 131 -2.46 -6.52 -15.47
N LEU A 132 -1.31 -6.40 -16.13
CA LEU A 132 -1.10 -5.46 -17.22
C LEU A 132 -1.47 -6.14 -18.54
N ALA A 133 -2.42 -5.56 -19.27
CA ALA A 133 -2.67 -5.95 -20.65
C ALA A 133 -1.44 -5.64 -21.53
N GLY A 134 -1.24 -6.44 -22.58
CA GLY A 134 -0.13 -6.30 -23.52
C GLY A 134 0.19 -7.62 -24.23
N PRO A 135 0.94 -7.54 -25.35
CA PRO A 135 1.20 -8.70 -26.19
C PRO A 135 1.93 -9.80 -25.43
N VAL A 136 1.52 -11.04 -25.67
CA VAL A 136 2.22 -12.24 -25.17
C VAL A 136 3.40 -12.53 -26.11
N THR A 137 4.54 -11.89 -25.84
CA THR A 137 5.74 -12.02 -26.67
C THR A 137 6.45 -13.35 -26.47
N PRO A 138 7.11 -13.90 -27.50
CA PRO A 138 7.89 -15.12 -27.35
C PRO A 138 9.07 -14.93 -26.41
N GLY A 139 9.43 -15.97 -25.66
CA GLY A 139 10.53 -15.94 -24.70
C GLY A 139 10.21 -16.67 -23.41
N ARG A 140 11.08 -16.53 -22.41
CA ARG A 140 10.92 -17.18 -21.12
C ARG A 140 10.19 -16.29 -20.12
N TRP A 141 8.91 -16.57 -19.93
CA TRP A 141 8.07 -15.98 -18.89
C TRP A 141 8.26 -16.72 -17.56
N HIS A 142 7.75 -16.15 -16.48
CA HIS A 142 7.81 -16.76 -15.15
C HIS A 142 6.51 -16.54 -14.40
N VAL A 143 5.80 -17.63 -14.08
CA VAL A 143 4.77 -17.57 -13.04
C VAL A 143 5.49 -17.46 -11.71
N VAL A 144 5.21 -16.41 -10.94
CA VAL A 144 5.74 -16.26 -9.59
C VAL A 144 4.72 -16.83 -8.60
N LEU A 145 5.18 -17.72 -7.74
CA LEU A 145 4.46 -18.23 -6.58
C LEU A 145 5.06 -17.62 -5.32
N GLY A 146 4.21 -17.11 -4.45
CA GLY A 146 4.61 -16.53 -3.17
C GLY A 146 4.10 -17.37 -2.00
N PRO A 147 4.75 -18.49 -1.62
CA PRO A 147 4.37 -19.23 -0.43
C PRO A 147 4.48 -18.31 0.81
N TYR A 148 3.33 -17.84 1.26
CA TYR A 148 3.19 -16.81 2.28
C TYR A 148 3.24 -17.42 3.69
N THR A 149 2.51 -18.52 3.88
CA THR A 149 2.65 -19.41 5.03
C THR A 149 2.63 -20.86 4.55
N VAL A 150 3.49 -21.70 5.14
CA VAL A 150 3.60 -23.12 4.81
C VAL A 150 3.45 -23.93 6.09
N ALA A 151 2.48 -24.84 6.11
CA ALA A 151 2.22 -25.73 7.22
C ALA A 151 3.39 -26.71 7.43
N PRO A 152 3.59 -27.28 8.64
CA PRO A 152 4.73 -28.16 8.93
C PRO A 152 4.88 -29.37 7.99
N GLN A 153 3.77 -29.90 7.49
CA GLN A 153 3.71 -31.00 6.52
C GLN A 153 4.14 -30.61 5.10
N GLY A 154 4.29 -29.31 4.82
CA GLY A 154 4.52 -28.78 3.48
C GLY A 154 3.25 -28.30 2.79
N MET A 155 3.43 -27.86 1.55
CA MET A 155 2.37 -27.38 0.67
C MET A 155 2.50 -28.00 -0.71
N ASP A 156 1.56 -28.86 -1.07
CA ASP A 156 1.44 -29.39 -2.42
C ASP A 156 0.73 -28.36 -3.29
N TYR A 157 1.32 -28.03 -4.45
CA TYR A 157 0.77 -27.06 -5.39
C TYR A 157 0.64 -27.64 -6.79
N ARG A 158 -0.30 -27.06 -7.55
CA ARG A 158 -0.55 -27.30 -8.97
C ARG A 158 -0.71 -25.95 -9.67
N VAL A 159 -0.06 -25.78 -10.82
CA VAL A 159 -0.21 -24.62 -11.71
C VAL A 159 -0.56 -25.12 -13.11
N ASP A 160 -1.71 -24.71 -13.62
CA ASP A 160 -2.17 -24.97 -14.98
C ASP A 160 -1.95 -23.71 -15.84
N ILE A 161 -1.08 -23.82 -16.84
CA ILE A 161 -0.73 -22.74 -17.77
C ILE A 161 -1.31 -23.09 -19.13
N THR A 162 -2.10 -22.19 -19.69
CA THR A 162 -2.75 -22.37 -20.99
C THR A 162 -2.36 -21.24 -21.93
N LEU A 163 -1.82 -21.58 -23.10
CA LEU A 163 -1.54 -20.65 -24.17
C LEU A 163 -2.60 -20.79 -25.26
N THR A 164 -3.19 -19.68 -25.65
CA THR A 164 -4.06 -19.59 -26.82
C THR A 164 -3.31 -18.94 -27.98
N PHE A 165 -3.39 -19.54 -29.16
CA PHE A 165 -2.64 -19.17 -30.35
C PHE A 165 -3.52 -18.53 -31.43
N GLY A 166 -2.88 -17.81 -32.35
CA GLY A 166 -3.52 -17.22 -33.53
C GLY A 166 -3.69 -15.72 -33.43
N HIS A 167 -4.48 -15.16 -34.35
CA HIS A 167 -4.76 -13.73 -34.37
C HIS A 167 -5.80 -13.36 -33.30
N ASP A 168 -5.66 -12.17 -32.71
CA ASP A 168 -6.66 -11.56 -31.83
C ASP A 168 -7.30 -10.40 -32.58
N ASP A 169 -8.59 -10.50 -32.89
CA ASP A 169 -9.34 -9.46 -33.62
C ASP A 169 -9.74 -8.28 -32.72
N ARG A 170 -9.53 -8.39 -31.40
CA ARG A 170 -9.83 -7.32 -30.44
C ARG A 170 -8.77 -6.23 -30.51
N GLU A 171 -9.23 -4.99 -30.34
CA GLU A 171 -8.31 -3.84 -30.24
C GLU A 171 -7.39 -3.98 -29.02
N PRO A 172 -6.08 -3.69 -29.16
CA PRO A 172 -5.17 -3.66 -28.03
C PRO A 172 -5.59 -2.64 -26.97
N PHE A 173 -5.36 -2.99 -25.70
CA PHE A 173 -5.61 -2.10 -24.57
C PHE A 173 -4.86 -0.78 -24.73
N ARG A 174 -5.54 0.33 -24.45
CA ARG A 174 -4.96 1.67 -24.45
C ARG A 174 -5.14 2.28 -23.06
N PRO A 175 -4.06 2.59 -22.34
CA PRO A 175 -4.15 3.28 -21.06
C PRO A 175 -4.90 4.62 -21.19
N ASN A 176 -5.84 4.84 -20.29
CA ASN A 176 -6.52 6.10 -20.08
C ASN A 176 -6.38 6.49 -18.59
N PRO A 177 -5.23 7.07 -18.17
CA PRO A 177 -5.02 7.45 -16.78
C PRO A 177 -5.89 8.65 -16.37
N ALA A 178 -6.09 8.85 -15.06
CA ALA A 178 -6.84 9.99 -14.54
C ALA A 178 -6.26 11.34 -15.01
N PRO A 179 -7.12 12.35 -15.24
CA PRO A 179 -6.67 13.73 -15.41
C PRO A 179 -6.05 14.26 -14.12
N ASP A 180 -5.26 15.33 -14.23
CA ASP A 180 -4.54 15.94 -13.11
C ASP A 180 -5.36 17.01 -12.35
N ARG A 181 -6.67 17.07 -12.57
CA ARG A 181 -7.55 18.12 -12.07
C ARG A 181 -9.00 17.64 -11.87
N ALA A 182 -9.68 18.27 -10.91
CA ALA A 182 -11.13 18.17 -10.68
C ALA A 182 -11.71 19.58 -10.48
N PRO A 183 -12.04 20.31 -11.57
CA PRO A 183 -12.28 21.75 -11.52
C PRO A 183 -13.57 22.14 -10.77
N ALA A 184 -14.56 21.26 -10.63
CA ALA A 184 -15.78 21.57 -9.89
C ALA A 184 -15.56 21.60 -8.36
N ARG A 185 -14.46 21.04 -7.86
CA ARG A 185 -14.06 21.08 -6.44
C ARG A 185 -12.84 21.96 -6.15
N GLU A 186 -12.20 22.53 -7.17
CA GLU A 186 -11.09 23.47 -6.99
C GLU A 186 -11.57 24.77 -6.30
N ARG A 187 -10.90 25.14 -5.20
CA ARG A 187 -11.25 26.29 -4.34
C ARG A 187 -10.05 27.19 -4.05
N GLY A 188 -8.92 27.00 -4.74
CA GLY A 188 -7.67 27.67 -4.41
C GLY A 188 -7.14 27.19 -3.06
N ARG A 189 -6.57 28.10 -2.26
CA ARG A 189 -6.02 27.72 -0.95
C ARG A 189 -7.14 27.36 0.02
N ALA A 190 -7.33 26.06 0.26
CA ALA A 190 -8.42 25.54 1.07
C ALA A 190 -8.05 24.22 1.73
N TRP A 191 -8.90 23.81 2.68
CA TRP A 191 -8.91 22.45 3.21
C TRP A 191 -9.62 21.53 2.21
N TYR A 192 -8.92 20.50 1.75
CA TYR A 192 -9.41 19.45 0.86
C TYR A 192 -9.46 18.12 1.60
N ARG A 193 -10.57 17.40 1.49
CA ARG A 193 -10.73 16.08 2.12
C ARG A 193 -10.30 14.99 1.14
N GLY A 194 -9.53 14.02 1.60
CA GLY A 194 -9.22 12.86 0.77
C GLY A 194 -8.79 11.64 1.54
N ASP A 195 -8.97 10.51 0.88
CA ASP A 195 -8.66 9.18 1.39
C ASP A 195 -7.48 8.62 0.59
N CYS A 196 -6.36 8.41 1.27
CA CYS A 196 -5.07 8.08 0.67
C CYS A 196 -4.77 6.57 0.66
N HIS A 197 -5.71 5.74 1.09
CA HIS A 197 -5.53 4.29 1.23
C HIS A 197 -6.80 3.54 0.84
N LEU A 198 -6.87 3.08 -0.41
CA LEU A 198 -8.09 2.50 -1.00
C LEU A 198 -7.78 1.38 -1.99
N HIS A 199 -8.64 0.35 -1.96
CA HIS A 199 -8.50 -0.85 -2.78
C HIS A 199 -9.70 -1.05 -3.70
N THR A 200 -9.44 -1.65 -4.85
CA THR A 200 -10.44 -1.99 -5.85
C THR A 200 -10.37 -3.47 -6.21
N VAL A 201 -11.18 -3.89 -7.17
CA VAL A 201 -11.04 -5.21 -7.82
C VAL A 201 -9.69 -5.41 -8.52
N TYR A 202 -8.80 -4.41 -8.61
CA TYR A 202 -7.44 -4.60 -9.13
C TYR A 202 -6.48 -5.17 -8.07
N SER A 203 -6.86 -5.19 -6.80
CA SER A 203 -6.26 -6.00 -5.73
C SER A 203 -7.31 -6.92 -5.08
N ASP A 204 -7.28 -7.08 -3.75
CA ASP A 204 -8.23 -7.85 -2.95
C ASP A 204 -9.53 -7.10 -2.62
N GLY A 205 -9.61 -5.82 -2.96
CA GLY A 205 -10.84 -5.04 -2.91
C GLY A 205 -11.98 -5.66 -3.73
N LYS A 206 -13.21 -5.33 -3.36
CA LYS A 206 -14.45 -5.83 -3.97
C LYS A 206 -15.19 -4.78 -4.77
N ARG A 207 -14.86 -3.51 -4.60
CA ARG A 207 -15.45 -2.40 -5.34
C ARG A 207 -14.85 -2.28 -6.73
N THR A 208 -15.70 -2.08 -7.74
CA THR A 208 -15.23 -1.60 -9.03
C THR A 208 -14.73 -0.15 -8.92
N PRO A 209 -13.90 0.33 -9.87
CA PRO A 209 -13.53 1.74 -9.94
C PRO A 209 -14.74 2.69 -9.91
N GLU A 210 -15.84 2.35 -10.59
CA GLU A 210 -17.07 3.15 -10.60
C GLU A 210 -17.73 3.22 -9.22
N GLU A 211 -17.83 2.07 -8.54
CA GLU A 211 -18.39 1.99 -7.19
C GLU A 211 -17.53 2.78 -6.20
N LEU A 212 -16.20 2.66 -6.30
CA LEU A 212 -15.29 3.42 -5.45
C LEU A 212 -15.42 4.94 -5.67
N VAL A 213 -15.52 5.41 -6.92
CA VAL A 213 -15.76 6.82 -7.23
C VAL A 213 -17.10 7.29 -6.68
N ALA A 214 -18.16 6.50 -6.82
CA ALA A 214 -19.48 6.82 -6.29
C ALA A 214 -19.46 6.96 -4.75
N ASP A 215 -18.86 6.00 -4.05
CA ASP A 215 -18.74 6.00 -2.59
C ASP A 215 -17.85 7.14 -2.09
N SER A 216 -16.76 7.45 -2.79
CA SER A 216 -15.86 8.57 -2.47
C SER A 216 -16.59 9.92 -2.55
N ARG A 217 -17.41 10.11 -3.58
CA ARG A 217 -18.23 11.32 -3.75
C ARG A 217 -19.33 11.39 -2.71
N ALA A 218 -19.95 10.26 -2.35
CA ALA A 218 -20.95 10.18 -1.29
C ALA A 218 -20.36 10.46 0.10
N ALA A 219 -19.09 10.14 0.31
CA ALA A 219 -18.32 10.46 1.52
C ALA A 219 -17.86 11.92 1.59
N GLY A 220 -18.10 12.73 0.56
CA GLY A 220 -17.74 14.15 0.52
C GLY A 220 -16.24 14.41 0.31
N LEU A 221 -15.53 13.45 -0.30
CA LEU A 221 -14.11 13.59 -0.60
C LEU A 221 -13.89 14.50 -1.81
N ASP A 222 -12.84 15.31 -1.76
CA ASP A 222 -12.34 16.11 -2.87
C ASP A 222 -11.32 15.34 -3.72
N PHE A 223 -10.58 14.42 -3.09
CA PHE A 223 -9.62 13.55 -3.77
C PHE A 223 -9.54 12.16 -3.16
N ILE A 224 -9.03 11.20 -3.93
CA ILE A 224 -8.64 9.86 -3.46
C ILE A 224 -7.27 9.48 -4.00
N VAL A 225 -6.60 8.55 -3.32
CA VAL A 225 -5.44 7.82 -3.85
C VAL A 225 -5.80 6.35 -3.97
N SER A 226 -5.80 5.81 -5.19
CA SER A 226 -5.97 4.37 -5.42
C SER A 226 -4.65 3.65 -5.16
N THR A 227 -4.65 2.68 -4.25
CA THR A 227 -3.43 2.04 -3.72
C THR A 227 -3.49 0.52 -3.80
N ASP A 228 -4.03 -0.04 -4.88
CA ASP A 228 -4.12 -1.49 -5.07
C ASP A 228 -2.76 -2.17 -4.85
N HIS A 229 -2.79 -3.30 -4.12
CA HIS A 229 -1.59 -4.02 -3.70
C HIS A 229 -0.67 -4.42 -4.85
N ASN A 230 0.59 -3.98 -4.78
CA ASN A 230 1.71 -4.50 -5.58
C ASN A 230 1.50 -4.47 -7.11
N THR A 231 0.60 -3.61 -7.60
CA THR A 231 0.23 -3.52 -9.00
C THR A 231 0.00 -2.07 -9.41
N SER A 232 0.30 -1.79 -10.68
CA SER A 232 0.07 -0.47 -11.31
C SER A 232 -1.10 -0.49 -12.30
N SER A 233 -1.85 -1.59 -12.35
CA SER A 233 -2.85 -1.85 -13.39
C SER A 233 -4.07 -0.92 -13.30
N SER A 234 -4.59 -0.62 -12.10
CA SER A 234 -5.68 0.35 -11.91
C SER A 234 -5.30 1.77 -12.31
N GLN A 235 -4.02 2.13 -12.15
CA GLN A 235 -3.50 3.45 -12.51
C GLN A 235 -3.67 3.81 -14.00
N LEU A 236 -3.93 2.80 -14.84
CA LEU A 236 -4.04 2.92 -16.29
C LEU A 236 -5.48 3.12 -16.78
N ILE A 237 -6.49 3.07 -15.91
CA ILE A 237 -7.91 3.10 -16.30
C ILE A 237 -8.71 4.24 -15.68
N TRP A 238 -8.14 4.98 -14.71
CA TRP A 238 -8.91 5.96 -13.94
C TRP A 238 -9.49 7.12 -14.77
N GLY A 239 -8.97 7.37 -15.99
CA GLY A 239 -9.53 8.33 -16.92
C GLY A 239 -10.92 7.95 -17.43
N ASP A 240 -11.29 6.66 -17.43
CA ASP A 240 -12.62 6.18 -17.78
C ASP A 240 -13.66 6.43 -16.68
N HIS A 241 -13.19 6.72 -15.45
CA HIS A 241 -14.03 6.94 -14.26
C HIS A 241 -13.87 8.35 -13.67
N ALA A 242 -13.07 9.20 -14.31
CA ALA A 242 -12.80 10.55 -13.84
C ALA A 242 -14.07 11.40 -13.84
N THR A 243 -14.24 12.22 -12.80
CA THR A 243 -15.34 13.18 -12.71
C THR A 243 -14.78 14.59 -12.52
N GLU A 244 -15.61 15.60 -12.81
CA GLU A 244 -15.22 17.01 -12.62
C GLU A 244 -15.09 17.38 -11.13
N ASP A 245 -15.63 16.57 -10.23
CA ASP A 245 -15.81 16.85 -8.80
C ASP A 245 -15.10 15.86 -7.86
N LEU A 246 -14.18 15.02 -8.37
CA LEU A 246 -13.31 14.17 -7.58
C LEU A 246 -11.94 14.04 -8.26
N LEU A 247 -10.87 14.42 -7.57
CA LEU A 247 -9.50 14.23 -8.07
C LEU A 247 -9.02 12.81 -7.73
N ILE A 248 -8.65 12.04 -8.74
CA ILE A 248 -8.12 10.68 -8.56
C ILE A 248 -6.61 10.70 -8.73
N LEU A 249 -5.88 10.35 -7.67
CA LEU A 249 -4.44 10.18 -7.67
C LEU A 249 -4.10 8.68 -7.72
N ASN A 250 -2.97 8.36 -8.33
CA ASN A 250 -2.47 7.00 -8.34
C ASN A 250 -1.56 6.76 -7.13
N GLY A 251 -1.55 5.53 -6.65
CA GLY A 251 -0.59 5.01 -5.71
C GLY A 251 -0.45 3.50 -5.87
N GLU A 252 0.27 2.89 -4.93
CA GLU A 252 0.44 1.45 -4.81
C GLU A 252 0.71 1.14 -3.34
N GLU A 253 -0.10 0.29 -2.71
CA GLU A 253 0.29 -0.26 -1.41
C GLU A 253 1.32 -1.36 -1.63
N VAL A 254 2.57 -1.06 -1.27
CA VAL A 254 3.66 -2.01 -1.37
C VAL A 254 3.57 -2.95 -0.17
N THR A 255 3.04 -4.13 -0.43
CA THR A 255 2.73 -5.16 0.57
C THR A 255 3.85 -6.17 0.63
N THR A 256 4.71 -5.98 1.63
CA THR A 256 5.84 -6.87 1.90
C THR A 256 5.47 -7.92 2.97
N ARG A 257 6.44 -8.72 3.41
CA ARG A 257 6.27 -9.65 4.54
C ARG A 257 6.73 -9.06 5.88
N SER A 258 7.02 -7.75 5.91
CA SER A 258 7.56 -6.99 7.05
C SER A 258 6.81 -5.66 7.25
N GLY A 259 5.59 -5.57 6.72
CA GLY A 259 4.77 -4.37 6.77
C GLY A 259 4.32 -3.93 5.40
N HIS A 260 3.24 -3.16 5.40
CA HIS A 260 2.73 -2.51 4.20
C HIS A 260 3.13 -1.03 4.19
N TRP A 261 3.29 -0.48 3.00
CA TRP A 261 3.55 0.94 2.85
C TRP A 261 2.99 1.49 1.52
N PRO A 262 1.95 2.34 1.58
CA PRO A 262 1.47 3.08 0.42
C PRO A 262 2.54 4.03 -0.13
N ALA A 263 2.81 3.88 -1.42
CA ALA A 263 3.47 4.87 -2.24
C ALA A 263 2.38 5.74 -2.90
N ILE A 264 2.15 6.94 -2.36
CA ILE A 264 1.02 7.79 -2.79
C ILE A 264 1.46 8.87 -3.77
N GLY A 265 0.57 9.19 -4.73
CA GLY A 265 0.78 10.28 -5.68
C GLY A 265 1.74 9.94 -6.83
N LEU A 266 1.71 8.70 -7.32
CA LEU A 266 2.56 8.21 -8.39
C LEU A 266 2.10 8.68 -9.78
N PRO A 267 3.02 8.86 -10.75
CA PRO A 267 2.68 8.92 -12.16
C PRO A 267 2.06 7.59 -12.62
N ALA A 268 1.07 7.67 -13.52
CA ALA A 268 0.35 6.51 -14.01
C ALA A 268 1.28 5.43 -14.57
N GLY A 269 0.97 4.20 -14.17
CA GLY A 269 1.71 3.01 -14.53
C GLY A 269 2.91 2.75 -13.64
N THR A 270 3.38 3.65 -12.77
CA THR A 270 4.56 3.41 -11.90
C THR A 270 4.33 2.20 -11.00
N TRP A 271 5.32 1.30 -10.92
CA TRP A 271 5.26 0.07 -10.14
C TRP A 271 6.47 0.02 -9.22
N VAL A 272 6.22 -0.34 -7.97
CA VAL A 272 7.25 -0.47 -6.94
C VAL A 272 7.36 -1.94 -6.54
N ASP A 273 8.57 -2.47 -6.55
CA ASP A 273 8.74 -3.89 -6.25
C ASP A 273 8.65 -4.12 -4.74
N TRP A 274 7.91 -5.13 -4.29
CA TRP A 274 7.67 -5.45 -2.88
C TRP A 274 8.52 -6.61 -2.36
N ARG A 275 9.29 -7.26 -3.24
CA ARG A 275 9.89 -8.58 -3.01
C ARG A 275 11.16 -8.54 -2.14
N TYR A 276 11.06 -7.92 -0.98
CA TYR A 276 12.11 -7.75 0.03
C TYR A 276 11.51 -7.70 1.45
N ARG A 277 12.36 -7.67 2.49
CA ARG A 277 11.94 -7.58 3.91
C ARG A 277 12.54 -6.37 4.61
N ALA A 278 12.07 -6.06 5.82
CA ALA A 278 12.63 -4.95 6.61
C ALA A 278 14.11 -5.14 6.99
N ALA A 279 14.58 -6.39 7.06
CA ALA A 279 16.00 -6.69 7.22
C ALA A 279 16.85 -6.16 6.04
N ASP A 280 16.26 -5.97 4.86
CA ASP A 280 16.90 -5.43 3.66
C ASP A 280 16.74 -3.90 3.58
N ALA A 281 17.18 -3.18 4.63
CA ALA A 281 16.99 -1.73 4.73
C ALA A 281 17.51 -0.93 3.51
N ARG A 282 18.51 -1.46 2.79
CA ARG A 282 19.00 -0.89 1.52
C ARG A 282 17.93 -0.91 0.43
N GLU A 283 17.20 -2.01 0.29
CA GLU A 283 16.16 -2.13 -0.74
C GLU A 283 14.95 -1.27 -0.38
N PHE A 284 14.56 -1.19 0.89
CA PHE A 284 13.52 -0.25 1.30
C PHE A 284 13.88 1.20 0.92
N ARG A 285 15.10 1.66 1.24
CA ARG A 285 15.58 2.99 0.82
C ARG A 285 15.60 3.16 -0.70
N ARG A 286 16.06 2.16 -1.44
CA ARG A 286 16.09 2.21 -2.92
C ARG A 286 14.70 2.42 -3.51
N PHE A 287 13.67 1.76 -2.98
CA PHE A 287 12.30 1.87 -3.46
C PHE A 287 11.60 3.14 -2.94
N ALA A 288 11.90 3.59 -1.72
CA ALA A 288 11.51 4.93 -1.26
C ALA A 288 12.09 6.04 -2.17
N ASP A 289 13.38 5.97 -2.51
CA ASP A 289 14.01 6.91 -3.44
C ASP A 289 13.38 6.86 -4.85
N GLN A 290 12.90 5.68 -5.28
CA GLN A 290 12.13 5.57 -6.52
C GLN A 290 10.83 6.36 -6.45
N VAL A 291 10.08 6.23 -5.35
CA VAL A 291 8.84 6.98 -5.09
C VAL A 291 9.10 8.48 -5.05
N HIS A 292 10.15 8.93 -4.34
CA HIS A 292 10.51 10.34 -4.27
C HIS A 292 10.92 10.92 -5.62
N ARG A 293 11.68 10.18 -6.44
CA ARG A 293 12.00 10.60 -7.82
C ARG A 293 10.77 10.71 -8.71
N ALA A 294 9.72 9.95 -8.42
CA ALA A 294 8.44 10.04 -9.10
C ALA A 294 7.55 11.18 -8.57
N GLY A 295 7.98 11.87 -7.50
CA GLY A 295 7.25 12.95 -6.85
C GLY A 295 6.19 12.47 -5.84
N GLY A 296 6.19 11.18 -5.48
CA GLY A 296 5.28 10.60 -4.50
C GLY A 296 5.81 10.67 -3.06
N LEU A 297 5.00 10.17 -2.12
CA LEU A 297 5.34 10.03 -0.69
C LEU A 297 5.28 8.56 -0.24
N VAL A 298 6.05 8.23 0.78
CA VAL A 298 6.07 6.92 1.44
C VAL A 298 5.29 6.99 2.76
N THR A 299 4.27 6.15 2.89
CA THR A 299 3.44 6.03 4.10
C THR A 299 3.83 4.82 4.93
N ALA A 300 4.07 5.00 6.22
CA ALA A 300 4.05 3.89 7.19
C ALA A 300 2.60 3.55 7.51
N ALA A 301 2.04 2.56 6.81
CA ALA A 301 0.63 2.18 6.95
C ALA A 301 0.37 1.38 8.23
N HIS A 302 -0.82 1.62 8.79
CA HIS A 302 -1.45 0.93 9.92
C HIS A 302 -0.46 0.13 10.80
N PRO A 303 0.50 0.79 11.49
CA PRO A 303 1.74 0.15 11.90
C PRO A 303 1.59 -1.02 12.87
N PHE A 304 0.48 -1.06 13.59
CA PHE A 304 0.15 -2.07 14.60
C PHE A 304 -1.02 -2.97 14.17
N ALA A 305 -1.44 -2.93 12.90
CA ALA A 305 -2.50 -3.80 12.38
C ALA A 305 -2.21 -5.27 12.69
N ASN A 306 -3.20 -5.91 13.32
CA ASN A 306 -3.11 -7.29 13.74
C ASN A 306 -3.36 -8.29 12.59
N CYS A 307 -2.54 -8.23 11.54
CA CYS A 307 -2.43 -9.27 10.52
C CYS A 307 -0.98 -9.66 10.26
N PHE A 308 -0.78 -10.92 9.86
CA PHE A 308 0.57 -11.41 9.55
C PHE A 308 1.13 -10.58 8.39
N GLY A 309 2.39 -10.16 8.47
CA GLY A 309 3.04 -9.34 7.46
C GLY A 309 2.60 -7.86 7.38
N CYS A 310 1.57 -7.45 8.12
CA CYS A 310 1.05 -6.07 8.09
C CYS A 310 1.79 -5.13 9.04
N THR A 311 2.22 -5.63 10.20
CA THR A 311 2.97 -4.85 11.19
C THR A 311 4.16 -4.16 10.54
N TYR A 312 4.28 -2.85 10.73
CA TYR A 312 5.32 -2.06 10.08
C TYR A 312 6.67 -2.24 10.79
N GLU A 313 7.53 -3.10 10.23
CA GLU A 313 8.86 -3.41 10.78
C GLU A 313 9.96 -2.49 10.21
N PHE A 314 9.64 -1.65 9.24
CA PHE A 314 10.61 -0.78 8.57
C PHE A 314 11.02 0.42 9.43
N GLY A 315 12.14 1.04 9.06
CA GLY A 315 12.62 2.27 9.70
C GLY A 315 11.73 3.46 9.39
N TYR A 316 11.07 4.01 10.41
CA TYR A 316 10.22 5.20 10.31
C TYR A 316 10.95 6.43 9.77
N GLU A 317 12.29 6.50 9.86
CA GLU A 317 13.07 7.62 9.32
C GLU A 317 13.06 7.71 7.79
N ILE A 318 12.57 6.67 7.10
CA ILE A 318 12.43 6.63 5.64
C ILE A 318 11.01 7.02 5.21
N ALA A 319 10.01 6.87 6.08
CA ALA A 319 8.64 7.25 5.80
C ALA A 319 8.48 8.78 5.81
N ASP A 320 7.66 9.30 4.88
CA ASP A 320 7.27 10.70 4.84
C ASP A 320 6.08 10.99 5.74
N VAL A 321 5.19 10.01 5.94
CA VAL A 321 3.97 10.11 6.76
C VAL A 321 3.67 8.79 7.48
N VAL A 322 2.90 8.85 8.57
CA VAL A 322 2.43 7.68 9.33
C VAL A 322 0.91 7.66 9.35
N GLU A 323 0.32 6.55 8.93
CA GLU A 323 -1.13 6.32 9.05
C GLU A 323 -1.43 5.88 10.49
N VAL A 324 -1.92 6.81 11.31
CA VAL A 324 -2.17 6.56 12.74
C VAL A 324 -3.60 6.14 13.03
N TRP A 325 -4.46 6.17 12.01
CA TRP A 325 -5.85 5.78 12.08
C TRP A 325 -6.27 5.13 10.76
N ASN A 326 -6.60 3.86 10.80
CA ASN A 326 -6.97 3.05 9.64
C ASN A 326 -8.34 2.39 9.85
N GLY A 327 -9.33 2.76 9.04
CA GLY A 327 -10.69 2.21 9.17
C GLY A 327 -11.41 2.60 10.47
N PRO A 328 -12.38 1.77 10.92
CA PRO A 328 -13.05 1.99 12.21
C PRO A 328 -12.06 1.93 13.39
N TRP A 329 -12.17 2.87 14.33
CA TRP A 329 -11.18 3.00 15.42
C TRP A 329 -11.07 1.75 16.29
N THR A 330 -9.86 1.21 16.42
CA THR A 330 -9.51 0.01 17.19
C THR A 330 -8.41 0.28 18.22
N ALA A 331 -8.02 -0.77 18.96
CA ALA A 331 -6.86 -0.71 19.84
C ALA A 331 -5.53 -0.58 19.07
N ASP A 332 -5.47 -1.06 17.82
CA ASP A 332 -4.28 -0.97 16.96
C ASP A 332 -4.04 0.49 16.56
N ASP A 333 -5.10 1.26 16.32
CA ASP A 333 -5.03 2.72 16.07
C ASP A 333 -4.57 3.49 17.31
N GLU A 334 -5.06 3.12 18.50
CA GLU A 334 -4.60 3.73 19.75
C GLU A 334 -3.10 3.45 19.99
N ALA A 335 -2.63 2.24 19.67
CA ALA A 335 -1.20 1.92 19.70
C ALA A 335 -0.41 2.74 18.69
N SER A 336 -0.97 2.96 17.50
CA SER A 336 -0.38 3.78 16.43
C SER A 336 -0.23 5.24 16.86
N VAL A 337 -1.28 5.86 17.42
CA VAL A 337 -1.21 7.22 17.97
C VAL A 337 -0.24 7.31 19.14
N THR A 338 -0.24 6.33 20.05
CA THR A 338 0.69 6.30 21.19
C THR A 338 2.15 6.23 20.72
N HIS A 339 2.44 5.40 19.73
CA HIS A 339 3.77 5.29 19.14
C HIS A 339 4.19 6.61 18.45
N TRP A 340 3.31 7.17 17.62
CA TRP A 340 3.55 8.44 16.93
C TRP A 340 3.78 9.60 17.91
N ASP A 341 2.99 9.71 18.98
CA ASP A 341 3.18 10.69 20.05
C ASP A 341 4.55 10.51 20.74
N GLY A 342 4.99 9.26 20.92
CA GLY A 342 6.33 8.94 21.40
C GLY A 342 7.46 9.43 20.47
N LEU A 343 7.32 9.25 19.16
CA LEU A 343 8.27 9.78 18.15
C LEU A 343 8.32 11.32 18.24
N LEU A 344 7.16 11.96 18.30
CA LEU A 344 7.02 13.41 18.41
C LEU A 344 7.67 13.96 19.69
N ARG A 345 7.47 13.31 20.86
CA ARG A 345 8.14 13.67 22.13
C ARG A 345 9.65 13.49 22.07
N GLY A 346 10.12 12.47 21.34
CA GLY A 346 11.52 12.19 21.07
C GLY A 346 12.18 13.15 20.08
N GLY A 347 11.44 14.11 19.53
CA GLY A 347 11.95 15.09 18.57
C GLY A 347 12.00 14.58 17.12
N ARG A 348 11.39 13.43 16.83
CA ARG A 348 11.19 12.92 15.48
C ARG A 348 9.74 13.13 15.08
N TRP A 349 9.48 14.21 14.38
CA TRP A 349 8.17 14.45 13.80
C TRP A 349 8.09 13.89 12.38
N ILE A 350 7.07 13.06 12.17
CA ILE A 350 6.61 12.58 10.87
C ILE A 350 5.11 12.90 10.84
N PRO A 351 4.57 13.59 9.82
CA PRO A 351 3.16 13.90 9.76
C PRO A 351 2.25 12.67 9.89
N ALA A 352 1.16 12.83 10.64
CA ALA A 352 0.10 11.83 10.75
C ALA A 352 -0.92 11.99 9.61
N ILE A 353 -1.34 10.86 9.04
CA ILE A 353 -2.51 10.72 8.16
C ILE A 353 -3.45 9.65 8.73
N GLY A 354 -4.63 9.52 8.14
CA GLY A 354 -5.58 8.49 8.50
C GLY A 354 -6.59 8.31 7.37
N ASP A 355 -6.78 7.05 6.97
CA ASP A 355 -7.42 6.69 5.71
C ASP A 355 -8.22 5.38 5.90
N SER A 356 -9.13 5.05 4.99
CA SER A 356 -10.14 4.02 5.28
C SER A 356 -9.67 2.59 5.08
N ASP A 357 -8.71 2.38 4.17
CA ASP A 357 -8.27 1.07 3.71
C ASP A 357 -9.47 0.16 3.37
N ALA A 358 -10.43 0.75 2.67
CA ALA A 358 -11.70 0.11 2.38
C ALA A 358 -11.53 -0.94 1.27
N HIS A 359 -11.75 -2.20 1.62
CA HIS A 359 -11.70 -3.34 0.71
C HIS A 359 -13.10 -3.85 0.31
N ASN A 360 -14.01 -3.92 1.28
CA ASN A 360 -15.32 -4.56 1.15
C ASN A 360 -16.47 -3.53 1.18
N PRO A 361 -17.63 -3.82 0.55
CA PRO A 361 -18.76 -2.88 0.50
C PRO A 361 -19.25 -2.42 1.87
N GLU A 362 -19.07 -3.23 2.91
CA GLU A 362 -19.46 -2.90 4.29
C GLU A 362 -18.49 -1.93 4.96
N GLN A 363 -17.23 -1.84 4.49
CA GLN A 363 -16.26 -0.86 4.95
C GLN A 363 -16.56 0.48 4.29
N ARG A 364 -16.62 1.54 5.10
CA ARG A 364 -16.96 2.88 4.64
C ARG A 364 -15.73 3.57 4.07
N VAL A 365 -15.81 3.96 2.80
CA VAL A 365 -14.84 4.87 2.18
C VAL A 365 -14.82 6.20 2.94
N GLY A 366 -13.63 6.74 3.22
CA GLY A 366 -13.44 7.99 3.95
C GLY A 366 -13.66 7.91 5.47
N LEU A 367 -13.69 6.71 6.07
CA LEU A 367 -13.68 6.50 7.52
C LEU A 367 -12.35 5.87 7.97
N PRO A 368 -11.42 6.65 8.55
CA PRO A 368 -11.36 8.12 8.48
C PRO A 368 -10.87 8.60 7.11
N HIS A 369 -10.68 9.90 6.98
CA HIS A 369 -9.95 10.51 5.87
C HIS A 369 -9.06 11.65 6.37
N THR A 370 -8.10 12.01 5.51
CA THR A 370 -7.16 13.10 5.75
C THR A 370 -7.68 14.41 5.14
N VAL A 371 -7.68 15.48 5.94
CA VAL A 371 -8.07 16.83 5.52
C VAL A 371 -6.81 17.67 5.38
N VAL A 372 -6.49 18.10 4.16
CA VAL A 372 -5.21 18.72 3.79
C VAL A 372 -5.41 20.17 3.39
N LEU A 373 -4.61 21.08 3.96
CA LEU A 373 -4.53 22.46 3.48
C LEU A 373 -3.56 22.51 2.29
N ALA A 374 -4.09 22.82 1.12
CA ALA A 374 -3.31 22.94 -0.11
C ALA A 374 -3.70 24.21 -0.86
N ASP A 375 -2.77 24.77 -1.62
CA ASP A 375 -3.01 25.97 -2.43
C ASP A 375 -3.96 25.71 -3.61
N ARG A 376 -4.10 24.44 -4.01
CA ARG A 376 -4.92 23.97 -5.12
C ARG A 376 -5.33 22.52 -4.95
N LEU A 377 -6.43 22.11 -5.57
CA LEU A 377 -6.81 20.70 -5.72
C LEU A 377 -6.00 20.05 -6.85
N ALA A 378 -4.73 19.76 -6.57
CA ALA A 378 -3.80 19.16 -7.54
C ALA A 378 -2.75 18.30 -6.81
N ARG A 379 -2.22 17.30 -7.53
CA ARG A 379 -1.30 16.28 -6.96
C ARG A 379 -0.14 16.90 -6.18
N ALA A 380 0.60 17.83 -6.77
CA ALA A 380 1.81 18.36 -6.15
C ALA A 380 1.51 19.14 -4.86
N GLU A 381 0.47 19.96 -4.89
CA GLU A 381 0.04 20.82 -3.78
C GLU A 381 -0.55 20.00 -2.64
N LEU A 382 -1.34 18.96 -2.93
CA LEU A 382 -1.85 18.03 -1.92
C LEU A 382 -0.72 17.27 -1.22
N LEU A 383 0.20 16.68 -1.98
CA LEU A 383 1.35 15.96 -1.40
C LEU A 383 2.27 16.90 -0.62
N ALA A 384 2.46 18.14 -1.07
CA ALA A 384 3.22 19.14 -0.32
C ALA A 384 2.54 19.48 1.03
N GLY A 385 1.22 19.65 1.03
CA GLY A 385 0.44 19.87 2.26
C GLY A 385 0.53 18.69 3.24
N ILE A 386 0.39 17.47 2.73
CA ILE A 386 0.52 16.22 3.51
C ILE A 386 1.93 16.12 4.11
N LYS A 387 2.98 16.28 3.30
CA LYS A 387 4.38 16.18 3.73
C LYS A 387 4.77 17.27 4.73
N ALA A 388 4.16 18.45 4.64
CA ALA A 388 4.33 19.53 5.62
C ALA A 388 3.49 19.33 6.88
N GLY A 389 2.67 18.29 6.97
CA GLY A 389 1.73 18.07 8.06
C GLY A 389 0.70 19.18 8.22
N HIS A 390 0.41 19.91 7.13
CA HIS A 390 -0.73 20.82 7.06
C HIS A 390 -2.02 20.01 6.89
N SER A 391 -2.25 19.06 7.79
CA SER A 391 -3.34 18.10 7.71
C SER A 391 -3.88 17.67 9.07
N TRP A 392 -5.15 17.31 9.10
CA TRP A 392 -5.83 16.72 10.26
C TRP A 392 -6.78 15.62 9.79
N LEU A 393 -7.19 14.76 10.71
CA LEU A 393 -7.95 13.53 10.43
C LEU A 393 -9.39 13.70 10.90
N ALA A 394 -10.34 13.14 10.18
CA ALA A 394 -11.75 13.20 10.53
C ALA A 394 -12.46 11.85 10.28
N GLU A 395 -13.35 11.44 11.19
CA GLU A 395 -14.22 10.26 10.96
C GLU A 395 -15.25 10.48 9.84
N SER A 396 -15.59 11.72 9.49
CA SER A 396 -16.60 12.03 8.48
C SER A 396 -16.57 13.47 7.97
N GLU A 397 -17.24 13.74 6.84
CA GLU A 397 -17.36 15.09 6.26
C GLU A 397 -18.03 16.09 7.24
N ALA A 398 -18.90 15.60 8.11
CA ALA A 398 -19.65 16.42 9.07
C ALA A 398 -18.76 17.08 10.13
N VAL A 399 -17.61 16.47 10.44
CA VAL A 399 -16.69 16.99 11.47
C VAL A 399 -15.93 18.19 10.92
N ARG A 400 -15.93 19.31 11.62
CA ARG A 400 -15.11 20.49 11.33
C ARG A 400 -14.16 20.77 12.48
N LEU A 401 -12.92 21.13 12.15
CA LEU A 401 -11.89 21.55 13.10
C LEU A 401 -11.21 22.82 12.59
N ASP A 402 -11.21 23.88 13.40
CA ASP A 402 -10.36 25.06 13.26
C ASP A 402 -9.40 25.09 14.44
N PHE A 403 -8.11 24.92 14.17
CA PHE A 403 -7.06 24.84 15.19
C PHE A 403 -5.93 25.82 14.89
N SER A 404 -5.65 26.70 15.84
CA SER A 404 -4.63 27.75 15.69
C SER A 404 -3.98 28.10 17.01
N VAL A 405 -2.77 28.65 16.93
CA VAL A 405 -2.08 29.29 18.05
C VAL A 405 -1.76 30.73 17.68
N SER A 406 -2.02 31.67 18.58
CA SER A 406 -1.70 33.09 18.37
C SER A 406 -0.92 33.69 19.54
N GLY A 407 -0.01 34.61 19.24
CA GLY A 407 0.79 35.35 20.22
C GLY A 407 1.66 36.41 19.52
N ASP A 408 1.90 37.54 20.18
CA ASP A 408 2.69 38.66 19.62
C ASP A 408 2.19 39.15 18.24
N GLY A 409 0.87 39.18 18.05
CA GLY A 409 0.25 39.59 16.78
C GLY A 409 0.43 38.62 15.61
N ARG A 410 1.01 37.42 15.85
CA ARG A 410 1.18 36.34 14.87
C ARG A 410 0.22 35.19 15.15
N THR A 411 -0.08 34.41 14.12
CA THR A 411 -0.88 33.18 14.19
C THR A 411 -0.20 32.09 13.38
N ALA A 412 -0.28 30.86 13.88
CA ALA A 412 0.12 29.64 13.17
C ALA A 412 -1.02 28.62 13.22
N GLY A 413 -1.20 27.87 12.14
CA GLY A 413 -2.13 26.76 12.00
C GLY A 413 -1.45 25.39 12.09
N ILE A 414 -2.24 24.34 11.83
CA ILE A 414 -1.82 22.94 11.84
C ILE A 414 -0.59 22.72 10.94
N GLY A 415 0.45 22.08 11.48
CA GLY A 415 1.73 21.81 10.80
C GLY A 415 2.69 23.00 10.75
N GLU A 416 2.24 24.21 11.10
CA GLU A 416 3.06 25.42 11.09
C GLU A 416 3.81 25.63 12.43
N ARG A 417 4.73 26.60 12.44
CA ARG A 417 5.48 27.03 13.63
C ARG A 417 5.15 28.47 13.99
N LEU A 418 4.77 28.70 15.25
CA LEU A 418 4.65 30.03 15.83
C LEU A 418 5.98 30.46 16.47
N THR A 419 6.75 31.27 15.74
CA THR A 419 8.01 31.85 16.25
C THR A 419 7.73 33.09 17.11
N VAL A 420 7.81 32.91 18.43
CA VAL A 420 7.71 33.96 19.44
C VAL A 420 8.70 33.70 20.58
N GLY A 421 9.00 34.73 21.39
CA GLY A 421 9.94 34.59 22.51
C GLY A 421 9.45 33.61 23.58
N THR A 422 10.37 32.93 24.27
CA THR A 422 10.05 31.86 25.24
C THR A 422 9.16 32.30 26.41
N GLY A 423 9.19 33.59 26.78
CA GLY A 423 8.34 34.20 27.80
C GLY A 423 7.05 34.84 27.26
N THR A 424 6.78 34.74 25.95
CA THR A 424 5.59 35.30 25.33
C THR A 424 4.40 34.37 25.58
N PRO A 425 3.29 34.85 26.18
CA PRO A 425 2.09 34.05 26.28
C PRO A 425 1.51 33.80 24.88
N VAL A 426 1.09 32.56 24.64
CA VAL A 426 0.42 32.15 23.41
C VAL A 426 -0.94 31.56 23.75
N THR A 427 -1.95 31.87 22.95
CA THR A 427 -3.30 31.31 23.08
C THR A 427 -3.51 30.24 22.02
N VAL A 428 -3.67 29.01 22.49
CA VAL A 428 -4.12 27.86 21.70
C VAL A 428 -5.65 27.91 21.64
N ARG A 429 -6.21 27.80 20.44
CA ARG A 429 -7.66 27.76 20.21
C ARG A 429 -8.01 26.58 19.32
N ALA A 430 -8.97 25.77 19.77
CA ALA A 430 -9.65 24.79 18.91
C ALA A 430 -11.15 25.09 18.88
N SER A 431 -11.73 25.16 17.69
CA SER A 431 -13.16 25.19 17.46
C SER A 431 -13.56 23.93 16.70
N VAL A 432 -14.59 23.24 17.20
CA VAL A 432 -15.09 22.00 16.62
C VAL A 432 -16.58 22.11 16.35
N GLU A 433 -17.03 21.43 15.30
CA GLU A 433 -18.45 21.32 14.92
C GLU A 433 -18.75 19.89 14.41
N GLY A 434 -20.01 19.48 14.51
CA GLY A 434 -20.47 18.15 14.07
C GLY A 434 -20.10 17.00 15.02
N VAL A 435 -19.75 17.29 16.28
CA VAL A 435 -19.18 16.31 17.24
C VAL A 435 -19.92 16.28 18.60
N PRO A 436 -21.23 16.02 18.63
CA PRO A 436 -22.03 16.07 19.87
C PRO A 436 -21.60 15.02 20.89
N GLY A 437 -21.61 15.40 22.18
CA GLY A 437 -21.29 14.51 23.30
C GLY A 437 -19.84 14.02 23.33
N THR A 438 -18.97 14.59 22.50
CA THR A 438 -17.53 14.28 22.47
C THR A 438 -16.75 15.12 23.46
N THR A 439 -15.45 14.85 23.57
CA THR A 439 -14.51 15.61 24.37
C THR A 439 -13.42 16.17 23.46
N VAL A 440 -13.17 17.47 23.53
CA VAL A 440 -11.99 18.10 22.90
C VAL A 440 -10.87 18.17 23.92
N THR A 441 -9.70 17.68 23.56
CA THR A 441 -8.49 17.73 24.38
C THR A 441 -7.38 18.43 23.61
N LEU A 442 -6.74 19.40 24.25
CA LEU A 442 -5.50 20.02 23.80
C LEU A 442 -4.34 19.37 24.55
N LEU A 443 -3.35 18.91 23.79
CA LEU A 443 -2.19 18.19 24.29
C LEU A 443 -0.91 18.94 23.94
N ASP A 444 0.09 18.81 24.81
CA ASP A 444 1.48 19.11 24.48
C ASP A 444 2.39 17.89 24.77
N GLN A 445 3.71 18.10 24.80
CA GLN A 445 4.68 17.02 25.05
C GLN A 445 4.62 16.39 26.44
N LEU A 446 3.83 16.90 27.38
CA LEU A 446 3.55 16.28 28.68
C LEU A 446 2.27 15.44 28.64
N GLY A 447 1.31 15.81 27.80
CA GLY A 447 0.07 15.05 27.60
C GLY A 447 -1.14 16.00 27.52
N PRO A 448 -2.34 15.53 27.94
CA PRO A 448 -3.53 16.36 28.04
C PRO A 448 -3.33 17.54 29.01
N GLU A 449 -3.45 18.77 28.52
CA GLU A 449 -3.29 20.00 29.31
C GLU A 449 -4.61 20.76 29.50
N HIS A 450 -5.52 20.65 28.51
CA HIS A 450 -6.84 21.26 28.59
C HIS A 450 -7.89 20.38 27.93
N THR A 451 -9.02 20.18 28.60
CA THR A 451 -10.10 19.31 28.13
C THR A 451 -11.45 19.98 28.37
N ALA A 452 -12.35 19.88 27.40
CA ALA A 452 -13.74 20.29 27.55
C ALA A 452 -14.70 19.34 26.83
N THR A 453 -15.87 19.14 27.42
CA THR A 453 -16.97 18.41 26.77
C THR A 453 -17.64 19.29 25.71
N VAL A 454 -17.94 18.69 24.56
CA VAL A 454 -18.77 19.30 23.53
C VAL A 454 -20.23 19.06 23.89
N PRO A 455 -21.06 20.12 23.99
CA PRO A 455 -22.49 19.97 24.24
C PRO A 455 -23.19 19.19 23.12
N GLU A 456 -24.41 18.72 23.39
CA GLU A 456 -25.24 17.98 22.43
C GLU A 456 -25.55 18.77 21.14
N SER A 457 -25.38 20.09 21.13
CA SER A 457 -25.40 20.90 19.91
C SER A 457 -24.26 20.60 18.94
N GLY A 458 -23.26 19.81 19.36
CA GLY A 458 -22.17 19.34 18.51
C GLY A 458 -21.08 20.36 18.20
N SER A 459 -21.10 21.53 18.84
CA SER A 459 -20.13 22.60 18.60
C SER A 459 -19.56 23.15 19.90
N ALA A 460 -18.25 23.39 19.93
CA ALA A 460 -17.56 23.99 21.07
C ALA A 460 -16.32 24.78 20.61
N THR A 461 -15.90 25.75 21.42
CA THR A 461 -14.61 26.42 21.27
C THR A 461 -13.87 26.37 22.59
N VAL A 462 -12.68 25.80 22.57
CA VAL A 462 -11.78 25.71 23.74
C VAL A 462 -10.58 26.63 23.54
N ARG A 463 -10.10 27.19 24.66
CA ARG A 463 -8.93 28.06 24.68
C ARG A 463 -8.04 27.68 25.84
N TRP A 464 -6.75 27.59 25.57
CA TRP A 464 -5.72 27.34 26.56
C TRP A 464 -4.56 28.31 26.33
N THR A 465 -4.05 28.90 27.40
CA THR A 465 -2.87 29.79 27.34
C THR A 465 -1.66 29.05 27.87
N THR A 466 -0.60 29.01 27.07
CA THR A 466 0.70 28.43 27.43
C THR A 466 1.82 29.37 27.00
N TYR A 467 3.06 28.91 27.10
CA TYR A 467 4.27 29.63 26.72
C TYR A 467 5.21 28.66 25.99
N PRO A 468 6.03 29.12 25.02
CA PRO A 468 7.01 28.24 24.37
C PRO A 468 8.06 27.67 25.34
N ARG A 469 8.25 28.27 26.52
CA ARG A 469 9.08 27.68 27.59
C ARG A 469 8.50 26.43 28.24
N TYR A 470 7.20 26.18 28.09
CA TYR A 470 6.50 25.05 28.70
C TYR A 470 5.99 24.06 27.66
N SER A 471 5.56 24.52 26.50
CA SER A 471 5.02 23.67 25.44
C SER A 471 5.85 23.83 24.17
N ARG A 472 6.38 22.72 23.64
CA ARG A 472 7.20 22.68 22.41
C ARG A 472 6.34 22.62 21.16
N TRP A 473 5.19 21.99 21.29
CA TRP A 473 4.17 21.84 20.28
C TRP A 473 2.83 21.64 20.97
N VAL A 474 1.74 21.89 20.25
CA VAL A 474 0.39 21.61 20.72
C VAL A 474 -0.40 20.89 19.63
N ARG A 475 -1.27 19.96 20.03
CA ARG A 475 -2.19 19.27 19.12
C ARG A 475 -3.56 19.12 19.77
N ALA A 476 -4.57 18.97 18.94
CA ALA A 476 -5.94 18.70 19.35
C ALA A 476 -6.37 17.27 19.00
N GLU A 477 -7.08 16.64 19.93
CA GLU A 477 -7.85 15.42 19.73
C GLU A 477 -9.31 15.67 20.09
N VAL A 478 -10.22 15.07 19.32
CA VAL A 478 -11.65 15.00 19.64
C VAL A 478 -11.99 13.53 19.76
N ARG A 479 -12.55 13.13 20.90
CA ARG A 479 -12.83 11.71 21.20
C ARG A 479 -14.23 11.49 21.73
N ARG A 480 -14.80 10.34 21.39
CA ARG A 480 -16.10 9.88 21.86
C ARG A 480 -15.92 8.91 23.04
N PRO A 481 -16.43 9.22 24.25
CA PRO A 481 -16.13 8.41 25.44
C PRO A 481 -16.54 6.93 25.34
N ALA A 482 -17.72 6.64 24.77
CA ALA A 482 -18.35 5.32 24.81
C ALA A 482 -18.23 4.50 23.51
N GLY A 483 -17.27 4.81 22.63
CA GLY A 483 -17.24 4.26 21.28
C GLY A 483 -18.23 4.95 20.35
N GLY A 484 -18.25 4.59 19.07
CA GLY A 484 -18.99 5.28 18.00
C GLY A 484 -19.85 4.36 17.14
N PRO A 485 -20.54 4.91 16.12
CA PRO A 485 -21.42 4.13 15.24
C PRO A 485 -20.72 2.93 14.59
N ASP A 486 -19.43 3.09 14.28
CA ASP A 486 -18.63 2.10 13.56
C ASP A 486 -17.64 1.35 14.49
N THR A 487 -17.64 1.63 15.80
CA THR A 487 -16.68 1.02 16.73
C THR A 487 -17.21 0.89 18.15
N THR A 488 -16.91 -0.25 18.79
CA THR A 488 -17.18 -0.48 20.22
C THR A 488 -16.01 -0.09 21.11
N THR A 489 -14.88 0.33 20.54
CA THR A 489 -13.69 0.77 21.27
C THR A 489 -13.99 2.06 22.02
N PRO A 490 -13.87 2.12 23.37
CA PRO A 490 -14.08 3.35 24.11
C PRO A 490 -13.04 4.42 23.74
N ASN A 491 -13.34 5.68 24.02
CA ASN A 491 -12.49 6.81 23.66
C ASN A 491 -12.12 6.88 22.16
N ALA A 492 -13.03 6.42 21.30
CA ALA A 492 -12.83 6.41 19.85
C ALA A 492 -12.49 7.80 19.30
N MET A 493 -11.51 7.86 18.41
CA MET A 493 -11.13 9.10 17.73
C MET A 493 -12.26 9.60 16.84
N VAL A 494 -12.45 10.92 16.83
CA VAL A 494 -13.39 11.64 15.97
C VAL A 494 -12.63 12.62 15.07
N ALA A 495 -11.63 13.30 15.65
CA ALA A 495 -10.67 14.10 14.90
C ALA A 495 -9.32 14.16 15.60
N LEU A 496 -8.23 14.18 14.82
CA LEU A 496 -6.85 14.34 15.29
C LEU A 496 -6.13 15.36 14.42
N SER A 497 -5.41 16.30 15.01
CA SER A 497 -4.57 17.24 14.25
C SER A 497 -3.10 16.88 14.29
N ASN A 498 -2.37 17.17 13.20
CA ASN A 498 -0.93 17.35 13.29
C ASN A 498 -0.58 18.52 14.22
N PRO A 499 0.62 18.52 14.83
CA PRO A 499 1.00 19.54 15.81
C PRO A 499 1.18 20.93 15.20
N ILE A 500 0.99 21.96 16.03
CA ILE A 500 1.49 23.32 15.81
C ILE A 500 2.71 23.50 16.70
N PHE A 501 3.86 23.87 16.13
CA PHE A 501 5.11 24.02 16.88
C PHE A 501 5.24 25.41 17.50
N LEU A 502 5.85 25.49 18.68
CA LEU A 502 6.03 26.74 19.42
C LEU A 502 7.51 27.05 19.62
N GLY A 503 7.86 28.32 19.46
CA GLY A 503 9.22 28.81 19.67
C GLY A 503 10.08 28.78 18.40
N THR A 504 11.39 28.86 18.61
CA THR A 504 12.41 28.89 17.55
C THR A 504 12.82 27.51 17.12
#